data_AF-A0A165DSQ0-F1
#
_entry.id   AF-A0A165DSQ0-F1
#
_cell.length_a   1.000
_cell.length_b   1.000
_cell.length_c   1.000
_cell.angle_alpha   90.00
_cell.angle_beta   90.00
_cell.angle_gamma   90.00
#
_symmetry.space_group_name_H-M   'P 1'
#
loop_
_entity.id
_entity.type
_entity.pdbx_description
1 polymer ?
#
loop_
_entity_poly.entity_id
_entity_poly.type
_entity_poly.pdbx_seq_one_letter_code
_entity_poly.pdbx_strand_id
1 'polypeptide(L)'
;DGSCHNNGKANAAAGSGVYWGENASLNTCARTPGPGQTNNRGELFALAIALRDADPRKDLHIVSDSEYAITAATWNAPKAAARDWKVPNGDVVKMTTWLIQRRSAPVEFSWTKGHDKSKYNQEADKLANKGALK
;
A
#
# COMPACT_ATOMS: atom_id res chain seq x y z
N ASP A 1 -1.28 -3.40 -3.99
CA ASP A 1 -2.10 -2.82 -5.06
C ASP A 1 -3.21 -1.98 -4.43
N GLY A 2 -3.59 -0.91 -5.10
CA GLY A 2 -4.57 0.05 -4.69
C GLY A 2 -5.43 0.50 -5.86
N SER A 3 -6.75 0.38 -5.69
CA SER A 3 -7.70 0.80 -6.72
C SER A 3 -8.61 1.89 -6.20
N CYS A 4 -9.21 2.67 -7.09
CA CYS A 4 -10.18 3.69 -6.73
C CYS A 4 -11.27 3.82 -7.79
N HIS A 5 -12.50 3.55 -7.38
CA HIS A 5 -13.68 3.87 -8.17
C HIS A 5 -13.88 5.38 -8.16
N ASN A 6 -14.31 5.93 -9.30
CA ASN A 6 -14.57 7.37 -9.45
C ASN A 6 -13.39 8.27 -9.02
N ASN A 7 -12.15 7.82 -9.27
CA ASN A 7 -10.94 8.55 -8.88
C ASN A 7 -11.00 10.01 -9.34
N GLY A 8 -10.69 10.94 -8.42
CA GLY A 8 -10.76 12.39 -8.66
C GLY A 8 -12.16 13.02 -8.54
N LYS A 9 -13.21 12.24 -8.25
CA LYS A 9 -14.57 12.75 -8.02
C LYS A 9 -14.93 12.79 -6.53
N ALA A 10 -15.96 13.55 -6.19
CA ALA A 10 -16.44 13.67 -4.80
C ALA A 10 -16.91 12.34 -4.20
N ASN A 11 -17.38 11.40 -5.03
CA ASN A 11 -17.80 10.06 -4.63
C ASN A 11 -16.71 8.99 -4.86
N ALA A 12 -15.45 9.38 -4.86
CA ALA A 12 -14.33 8.47 -5.00
C ALA A 12 -14.28 7.45 -3.84
N ALA A 13 -13.98 6.20 -4.16
CA ALA A 13 -13.86 5.12 -3.20
C ALA A 13 -12.60 4.32 -3.50
N ALA A 14 -11.60 4.43 -2.63
CA ALA A 14 -10.32 3.75 -2.78
C ALA A 14 -10.26 2.49 -1.92
N GLY A 15 -9.68 1.43 -2.46
CA GLY A 15 -9.41 0.18 -1.77
C GLY A 15 -7.95 -0.20 -1.85
N SER A 16 -7.55 -1.08 -0.94
CA SER A 16 -6.19 -1.62 -0.85
C SER A 16 -6.26 -3.13 -0.78
N GLY A 17 -5.39 -3.80 -1.54
CA GLY A 17 -5.28 -5.24 -1.62
C GLY A 17 -3.85 -5.73 -1.41
N VAL A 18 -3.71 -6.78 -0.59
CA VAL A 18 -2.44 -7.47 -0.36
C VAL A 18 -2.64 -8.96 -0.60
N TYR A 19 -1.85 -9.51 -1.51
CA TYR A 19 -1.87 -10.91 -1.89
C TYR A 19 -0.54 -11.57 -1.53
N TRP A 20 -0.62 -12.63 -0.72
CA TRP A 20 0.52 -13.41 -0.23
C TRP A 20 0.69 -14.75 -0.95
N GLY A 21 -0.26 -15.11 -1.81
CA GLY A 21 -0.28 -16.40 -2.49
C GLY A 21 -1.66 -17.08 -2.43
N GLU A 22 -1.77 -18.19 -3.12
CA GLU A 22 -3.03 -18.91 -3.24
C GLU A 22 -3.44 -19.49 -1.88
N ASN A 23 -4.70 -19.25 -1.47
CA ASN A 23 -5.24 -19.67 -0.17
C ASN A 23 -4.48 -19.17 1.06
N ALA A 24 -3.60 -18.17 0.91
CA ALA A 24 -2.90 -17.58 2.03
C ALA A 24 -3.90 -16.86 2.96
N SER A 25 -3.88 -17.22 4.25
CA SER A 25 -4.76 -16.61 5.26
C SER A 25 -4.53 -15.12 5.47
N LEU A 26 -3.36 -14.62 5.07
CA LEU A 26 -3.00 -13.20 5.12
C LEU A 26 -3.52 -12.39 3.91
N ASN A 27 -4.11 -13.03 2.89
CA ASN A 27 -4.73 -12.31 1.79
C ASN A 27 -5.83 -11.39 2.33
N THR A 28 -5.70 -10.10 2.06
CA THR A 28 -6.57 -9.11 2.71
C THR A 28 -6.91 -7.96 1.78
N CYS A 29 -8.07 -7.38 2.04
CA CYS A 29 -8.56 -6.20 1.36
C CYS A 29 -9.23 -5.27 2.36
N ALA A 30 -9.05 -3.96 2.17
CA ALA A 30 -9.63 -2.95 3.04
C ALA A 30 -10.09 -1.74 2.22
N ARG A 31 -11.10 -1.05 2.76
CA ARG A 31 -11.41 0.30 2.35
C ARG A 31 -10.28 1.21 2.81
N THR A 32 -9.73 2.01 1.90
CA THR A 32 -8.66 2.95 2.23
C THR A 32 -9.21 4.02 3.20
N PRO A 33 -8.62 4.18 4.40
CA PRO A 33 -9.17 5.09 5.40
C PRO A 33 -8.89 6.55 5.04
N GLY A 34 -9.63 7.47 5.67
CA GLY A 34 -9.36 8.90 5.63
C GLY A 34 -9.84 9.62 4.36
N PRO A 35 -9.69 10.96 4.34
CA PRO A 35 -10.09 11.79 3.21
C PRO A 35 -9.12 11.62 2.02
N GLY A 36 -9.55 12.02 0.82
CA GLY A 36 -8.69 11.95 -0.37
C GLY A 36 -8.58 10.55 -0.98
N GLN A 37 -9.73 9.92 -1.21
CA GLN A 37 -9.85 8.61 -1.84
C GLN A 37 -9.28 8.66 -3.27
N THR A 38 -8.09 8.09 -3.45
CA THR A 38 -7.36 8.05 -4.73
C THR A 38 -6.61 6.72 -4.87
N ASN A 39 -6.24 6.34 -6.10
CA ASN A 39 -5.40 5.16 -6.34
C ASN A 39 -4.12 5.22 -5.50
N ASN A 40 -3.39 6.33 -5.57
CA ASN A 40 -2.13 6.53 -4.84
C ASN A 40 -2.26 6.31 -3.32
N ARG A 41 -3.36 6.76 -2.73
CA ARG A 41 -3.63 6.53 -1.31
C ARG A 41 -3.89 5.05 -1.02
N GLY A 42 -4.65 4.38 -1.89
CA GLY A 42 -4.90 2.94 -1.81
C GLY A 42 -3.61 2.13 -1.93
N GLU A 43 -2.73 2.48 -2.86
CA GLU A 43 -1.43 1.81 -3.05
C GLU A 43 -0.55 1.91 -1.81
N LEU A 44 -0.41 3.13 -1.29
CA LEU A 44 0.39 3.38 -0.11
C LEU A 44 -0.18 2.69 1.14
N PHE A 45 -1.51 2.63 1.27
CA PHE A 45 -2.14 1.93 2.38
C PHE A 45 -2.04 0.41 2.24
N ALA A 46 -1.96 -0.14 1.02
CA ALA A 46 -1.67 -1.56 0.81
C ALA A 46 -0.28 -1.94 1.34
N LEU A 47 0.73 -1.08 1.16
CA LEU A 47 2.05 -1.29 1.78
C LEU A 47 1.94 -1.34 3.31
N ALA A 48 1.18 -0.42 3.92
CA ALA A 48 0.99 -0.40 5.37
C ALA A 48 0.31 -1.69 5.87
N ILE A 49 -0.69 -2.20 5.16
CA ILE A 49 -1.36 -3.46 5.50
C ILE A 49 -0.35 -4.62 5.46
N ALA A 50 0.43 -4.74 4.38
CA ALA A 50 1.42 -5.80 4.23
C ALA A 50 2.44 -5.77 5.38
N LEU A 51 2.94 -4.58 5.72
CA LEU A 51 3.90 -4.39 6.81
C LEU A 51 3.32 -4.70 8.20
N ARG A 52 2.04 -4.36 8.43
CA ARG A 52 1.34 -4.64 9.69
C ARG A 52 1.12 -6.14 9.90
N ASP A 53 0.75 -6.86 8.84
CA ASP A 53 0.32 -8.26 8.93
C ASP A 53 1.49 -9.25 8.86
N ALA A 54 2.63 -8.87 8.26
CA ALA A 54 3.82 -9.71 8.27
C ALA A 54 4.52 -9.75 9.63
N ASP A 55 5.02 -10.93 10.02
CA ASP A 55 5.89 -11.08 11.20
C ASP A 55 7.08 -10.11 11.11
N PRO A 56 7.26 -9.18 12.08
CA PRO A 56 8.32 -8.19 12.05
C PRO A 56 9.74 -8.76 12.16
N ARG A 57 9.86 -10.05 12.50
CA ARG A 57 11.15 -10.75 12.68
C ARG A 57 11.60 -11.56 11.46
N LYS A 58 10.80 -11.56 10.39
CA LYS A 58 11.13 -12.24 9.14
C LYS A 58 11.35 -11.23 8.02
N ASP A 59 12.26 -11.58 7.11
CA ASP A 59 12.49 -10.80 5.90
C ASP A 59 11.18 -10.68 5.13
N LEU A 60 10.89 -9.46 4.67
CA LEU A 60 9.67 -9.17 3.94
C LEU A 60 10.02 -8.55 2.60
N HIS A 61 9.64 -9.23 1.53
CA HIS A 61 9.73 -8.72 0.18
C HIS A 61 8.35 -8.24 -0.29
N ILE A 62 8.23 -6.96 -0.61
CA ILE A 62 6.99 -6.37 -1.13
C ILE A 62 7.20 -6.00 -2.60
N VAL A 63 6.37 -6.58 -3.47
CA VAL A 63 6.29 -6.22 -4.88
C VAL A 63 5.06 -5.32 -5.07
N SER A 64 5.26 -4.18 -5.72
CA SER A 64 4.18 -3.24 -6.05
C SER A 64 4.48 -2.58 -7.39
N ASP A 65 3.44 -2.25 -8.15
CA ASP A 65 3.56 -1.46 -9.37
C ASP A 65 3.49 0.06 -9.14
N SER A 66 3.22 0.49 -7.89
CA SER A 66 3.18 1.88 -7.50
C SER A 66 4.56 2.39 -7.09
N GLU A 67 5.29 2.94 -8.06
CA GLU A 67 6.52 3.70 -7.78
C GLU A 67 6.26 4.84 -6.79
N TYR A 68 5.08 5.46 -6.86
CA TYR A 68 4.64 6.46 -5.88
C TYR A 68 4.66 5.89 -4.45
N ALA A 69 4.02 4.74 -4.22
CA ALA A 69 3.92 4.18 -2.87
C ALA A 69 5.29 3.77 -2.32
N ILE A 70 6.11 3.11 -3.16
CA ILE A 70 7.47 2.70 -2.79
C ILE A 70 8.30 3.94 -2.43
N THR A 71 8.36 4.95 -3.32
CA THR A 71 9.19 6.14 -3.10
C THR A 71 8.69 7.00 -1.93
N ALA A 72 7.38 7.07 -1.71
CA ALA A 72 6.79 7.75 -0.57
C ALA A 72 7.20 7.11 0.76
N ALA A 73 7.17 5.77 0.84
CA ALA A 73 7.53 5.02 2.04
C ALA A 73 9.05 4.97 2.31
N THR A 74 9.87 5.12 1.27
CA THR A 74 11.34 5.04 1.35
C THR A 74 12.00 6.42 1.19
N TRP A 75 12.41 6.81 -0.02
CA TRP A 75 13.26 7.97 -0.29
C TRP A 75 12.64 9.31 0.15
N ASN A 76 11.32 9.45 0.09
CA ASN A 76 10.64 10.69 0.45
C ASN A 76 10.22 10.74 1.92
N ALA A 77 10.25 9.63 2.65
CA ALA A 77 9.84 9.58 4.05
C ALA A 77 10.63 10.55 4.96
N PRO A 78 11.97 10.68 4.85
CA PRO A 78 12.72 11.66 5.66
C PRO A 78 12.31 13.11 5.38
N LYS A 79 12.05 13.44 4.11
CA LYS A 79 11.59 14.79 3.71
C LYS A 79 10.16 15.06 4.21
N ALA A 80 9.29 14.04 4.19
CA ALA A 80 7.95 14.14 4.75
C ALA A 80 8.00 14.35 6.27
N ALA A 81 8.86 13.60 6.98
CA ALA A 81 9.08 13.75 8.41
C ALA A 81 9.57 15.15 8.79
N ALA A 82 10.53 15.71 8.03
CA ALA A 82 11.03 17.07 8.21
C ALA A 82 9.94 18.15 8.01
N ARG A 83 8.86 17.82 7.32
CA ARG A 83 7.68 18.69 7.11
C ARG A 83 6.52 18.35 8.06
N ASP A 84 6.79 17.63 9.15
CA ASP A 84 5.78 17.17 10.10
C ASP A 84 4.63 16.40 9.42
N TRP A 85 4.97 15.64 8.37
CA TRP A 85 4.03 14.86 7.57
C TRP A 85 2.93 15.69 6.89
N LYS A 86 3.11 17.01 6.76
CA LYS A 86 2.21 17.91 6.03
C LYS A 86 2.47 17.84 4.52
N VAL A 87 2.25 16.66 3.96
CA VAL A 87 2.40 16.31 2.54
C VAL A 87 1.19 15.48 2.09
N PRO A 88 0.92 15.34 0.77
CA PRO A 88 -0.14 14.46 0.30
C PRO A 88 0.00 13.04 0.85
N ASN A 89 -1.09 12.50 1.39
CA ASN A 89 -1.14 11.19 2.08
C ASN A 89 -0.16 11.04 3.25
N GLY A 90 0.30 12.16 3.84
CA GLY A 90 1.34 12.15 4.87
C GLY A 90 0.96 11.35 6.12
N ASP A 91 -0.33 11.22 6.42
CA ASP A 91 -0.84 10.36 7.48
C ASP A 91 -0.54 8.87 7.22
N VAL A 92 -0.75 8.41 5.98
CA VAL A 92 -0.44 7.04 5.57
C VAL A 92 1.08 6.86 5.45
N VAL A 93 1.82 7.83 4.90
CA VAL A 93 3.29 7.79 4.84
C VAL A 93 3.87 7.61 6.25
N LYS A 94 3.43 8.44 7.20
CA LYS A 94 3.87 8.38 8.61
C LYS A 94 3.66 6.99 9.21
N MET A 95 2.47 6.43 9.02
CA MET A 95 2.13 5.10 9.52
C MET A 95 2.99 4.02 8.86
N THR A 96 3.15 4.04 7.54
CA THR A 96 3.97 3.09 6.79
C THR A 96 5.44 3.16 7.23
N THR A 97 6.01 4.36 7.36
CA THR A 97 7.37 4.55 7.84
C THR A 97 7.56 4.02 9.26
N TRP A 98 6.60 4.29 10.15
CA TRP A 98 6.64 3.75 11.52
C TRP A 98 6.59 2.22 11.55
N LEU A 99 5.77 1.60 10.68
CA LEU A 99 5.71 0.14 10.58
C LEU A 99 7.03 -0.45 10.10
N ILE A 100 7.69 0.16 9.10
CA ILE A 100 9.02 -0.26 8.62
C ILE A 100 10.04 -0.20 9.77
N GLN A 101 10.08 0.92 10.50
CA GLN A 101 11.06 1.15 11.58
C GLN A 101 10.91 0.21 12.78
N ARG A 102 9.74 -0.39 12.98
CA ARG A 102 9.48 -1.32 14.09
C ARG A 102 9.87 -2.77 13.78
N ARG A 103 10.22 -3.08 12.54
CA ARG A 103 10.64 -4.43 12.16
C ARG A 103 12.07 -4.67 12.61
N SER A 104 12.37 -5.89 13.06
CA SER A 104 13.74 -6.30 13.38
C SER A 104 14.42 -6.96 12.17
N ALA A 105 13.64 -7.47 11.22
CA ALA A 105 14.11 -8.01 9.96
C ALA A 105 13.90 -7.01 8.81
N PRO A 106 14.74 -7.07 7.77
CA PRO A 106 14.68 -6.15 6.63
C PRO A 106 13.37 -6.23 5.85
N VAL A 107 13.08 -5.11 5.17
CA VAL A 107 12.04 -5.03 4.14
C VAL A 107 12.69 -4.64 2.84
N GLU A 108 12.42 -5.41 1.79
CA GLU A 108 12.83 -5.12 0.43
C GLU A 108 11.61 -4.73 -0.40
N PHE A 109 11.75 -3.68 -1.20
CA PHE A 109 10.73 -3.25 -2.14
C PHE A 109 11.20 -3.51 -3.56
N SER A 110 10.35 -4.14 -4.37
CA SER A 110 10.56 -4.25 -5.82
C SER A 110 9.42 -3.60 -6.56
N TRP A 111 9.79 -2.73 -7.49
CA TRP A 111 8.84 -2.20 -8.45
C TRP A 111 8.62 -3.22 -9.56
N THR A 112 7.36 -3.47 -9.91
CA THR A 112 7.00 -4.16 -11.16
C THR A 112 6.24 -3.21 -12.07
N LYS A 113 6.16 -3.53 -13.36
CA LYS A 113 5.43 -2.70 -14.30
C LYS A 113 3.92 -2.73 -13.97
N GLY A 114 3.29 -1.56 -13.95
CA GLY A 114 1.83 -1.47 -13.80
C GLY A 114 1.07 -2.26 -14.87
N HIS A 115 -0.01 -2.90 -14.46
CA HIS A 115 -0.77 -3.85 -15.28
C HIS A 115 0.06 -5.03 -15.81
N ASP A 116 1.14 -5.38 -15.11
CA ASP A 116 1.81 -6.65 -15.35
C ASP A 116 0.79 -7.79 -15.25
N LYS A 117 0.83 -8.69 -16.24
CA LYS A 117 -0.06 -9.83 -16.32
C LYS A 117 0.36 -10.96 -15.36
N SER A 118 1.31 -10.70 -14.45
CA SER A 118 1.62 -11.67 -13.41
C SER A 118 0.37 -12.00 -12.58
N LYS A 119 0.20 -13.28 -12.27
CA LYS A 119 -0.91 -13.77 -11.44
C LYS A 119 -0.97 -13.01 -10.11
N TYR A 120 0.19 -12.70 -9.52
CA TYR A 120 0.30 -11.99 -8.26
C TYR A 120 -0.29 -10.58 -8.30
N ASN A 121 0.05 -9.79 -9.35
CA ASN A 121 -0.49 -8.44 -9.47
C ASN A 121 -2.00 -8.46 -9.70
N GLN A 122 -2.48 -9.35 -10.57
CA GLN A 122 -3.92 -9.49 -10.84
C GLN A 122 -4.72 -9.88 -9.59
N GLU A 123 -4.21 -10.78 -8.74
CA GLU A 123 -4.90 -11.13 -7.50
C GLU A 123 -4.86 -9.99 -6.47
N ALA A 124 -3.78 -9.21 -6.42
CA ALA A 124 -3.70 -8.02 -5.58
C ALA A 124 -4.69 -6.93 -6.04
N ASP A 125 -4.79 -6.66 -7.35
CA ASP A 125 -5.76 -5.72 -7.94
C ASP A 125 -7.21 -6.15 -7.64
N LYS A 126 -7.53 -7.44 -7.80
CA LYS A 126 -8.86 -7.99 -7.44
C LYS A 126 -9.19 -7.72 -5.98
N LEU A 127 -8.23 -7.92 -5.07
CA LEU A 127 -8.40 -7.62 -3.66
C LEU A 127 -8.58 -6.11 -3.43
N ALA A 128 -7.83 -5.26 -4.11
CA ALA A 128 -7.96 -3.80 -3.99
C ALA A 128 -9.35 -3.32 -4.41
N ASN A 129 -9.84 -3.80 -5.57
CA ASN A 129 -11.19 -3.53 -6.05
C ASN A 129 -12.27 -4.02 -5.07
N LYS A 130 -12.12 -5.22 -4.51
CA LYS A 130 -13.02 -5.68 -3.45
C LYS A 130 -12.98 -4.79 -2.20
N GLY A 131 -11.80 -4.27 -1.85
CA GLY A 131 -11.61 -3.33 -0.75
C GLY A 131 -12.32 -1.99 -0.99
N ALA A 132 -12.35 -1.52 -2.22
CA ALA A 132 -12.98 -0.24 -2.57
C ALA A 132 -14.51 -0.27 -2.49
N LEU A 133 -15.10 -1.47 -2.58
CA LEU A 133 -16.53 -1.72 -2.43
C LEU A 133 -16.98 -1.91 -0.97
N LYS A 134 -16.05 -1.88 -0.01
CA LYS A 134 -16.35 -1.94 1.43
C LYS A 134 -16.73 -0.58 2.02
#